data_AF-A0A8I1U226-F1
#
_entry.id   AF-A0A8I1U226-F1
#
_cell.length_a   1.000
_cell.length_b   1.000
_cell.length_c   1.000
_cell.angle_alpha   90.00
_cell.angle_beta   90.00
_cell.angle_gamma   90.00
#
_symmetry.space_group_name_H-M   'P 1'
#
loop_
_entity.id
_entity.type
_entity.pdbx_description
1 polymer ?
#
loop_
_entity_poly.entity_id
_entity_poly.type
_entity_poly.pdbx_seq_one_letter_code
_entity_poly.pdbx_strand_id
1 'polypeptide(L)'
;MSIFFKITAPNGEVSYLFGVLHKGDTEDVTLPLEVKKAFEQATTCVFEVDTVSLMNDPIITSELTLEWQNAQTPYLSRIPQDYIYSIRRNYIKTLDKQMKESPGLSFLLDKITENLVKLPPIQFVQEMMARDAEPVDSAKLINGLDILLMKYATLKNKKTVYLESHEEQLSAGYGYKLNILEQIVLYRFIESELAKGRKFSSLKELEHAYHQQDIQKLQDMFRVFPDTMDVPVPVRRYFDELSVSRDIIMAERMKPSLDNGNAFVAVGACHLKGITDKLKMEGYTIESVSLGKRHYPIEGSIEDGEKVAAFRKIYTALFSAQTSFFKKRGFVPTDDRVVSLQEIQDYMSTNKNTRTHKAWELAEKHYKNISSANCELLKSICQEGYARSSSFLGLFRRTKINLNDAQSVAEASPETRTGAVRAILNGPPI
;
A
#
# COMPACT_ATOMS: atom_id res chain seq x y z
N MET A 1 -3.97 7.01 -15.58
CA MET A 1 -2.95 7.99 -15.12
C MET A 1 -1.88 7.20 -14.36
N SER A 2 -0.77 7.80 -13.93
CA SER A 2 0.27 7.13 -13.12
C SER A 2 0.20 7.63 -11.68
N ILE A 3 0.71 6.87 -10.71
CA ILE A 3 0.95 7.31 -9.32
C ILE A 3 2.41 7.71 -9.08
N PHE A 4 3.23 7.73 -10.14
CA PHE A 4 4.64 8.11 -10.07
C PHE A 4 5.00 9.09 -11.18
N PHE A 5 5.59 10.21 -10.80
CA PHE A 5 5.87 11.32 -11.68
C PHE A 5 7.34 11.73 -11.60
N LYS A 6 7.91 12.03 -12.76
CA LYS A 6 9.13 12.81 -12.87
C LYS A 6 8.72 14.29 -12.91
N ILE A 7 9.34 15.08 -12.06
CA ILE A 7 9.15 16.52 -11.96
C ILE A 7 10.42 17.20 -12.46
N THR A 8 10.27 18.10 -13.43
CA THR A 8 11.36 18.98 -13.87
C THR A 8 11.01 20.41 -13.49
N ALA A 9 11.85 21.00 -12.63
CA ALA A 9 11.73 22.38 -12.19
C ALA A 9 12.05 23.36 -13.32
N PRO A 10 11.61 24.64 -13.23
CA PRO A 10 11.89 25.64 -14.26
C PRO A 10 13.39 25.87 -14.53
N ASN A 11 14.24 25.59 -13.53
CA ASN A 11 15.71 25.67 -13.65
C ASN A 11 16.34 24.40 -14.28
N GLY A 12 15.54 23.39 -14.63
CA GLY A 12 16.00 22.14 -15.24
C GLY A 12 16.30 21.01 -14.25
N GLU A 13 16.24 21.27 -12.94
CA GLU A 13 16.47 20.24 -11.92
C GLU A 13 15.38 19.17 -11.93
N VAL A 14 15.77 17.92 -11.68
CA VAL A 14 14.89 16.75 -11.75
C VAL A 14 14.69 16.12 -10.38
N SER A 15 13.43 15.89 -10.03
CA SER A 15 12.99 15.19 -8.82
C SER A 15 11.84 14.24 -9.16
N TYR A 16 11.44 13.40 -8.21
CA TYR A 16 10.35 12.44 -8.40
C TYR A 16 9.28 12.58 -7.32
N LEU A 17 8.02 12.40 -7.70
CA LEU A 17 6.86 12.41 -6.82
C LEU A 17 6.12 11.08 -6.90
N PHE A 18 5.92 10.44 -5.75
CA PHE A 18 5.32 9.13 -5.62
C PHE A 18 4.10 9.17 -4.69
N GLY A 19 2.99 8.62 -5.17
CA GLY A 19 1.79 8.39 -4.37
C GLY A 19 1.94 7.15 -3.51
N VAL A 20 1.73 7.27 -2.20
CA VAL A 20 1.78 6.17 -1.25
C VAL A 20 0.41 5.89 -0.62
N LEU A 21 0.22 4.69 -0.08
CA LEU A 21 -0.90 4.36 0.80
C LEU A 21 -0.36 4.11 2.22
N HIS A 22 -1.12 4.56 3.23
CA HIS A 22 -0.87 4.26 4.65
C HIS A 22 -1.34 2.85 5.01
N LYS A 23 -0.95 1.86 4.21
CA LYS A 23 -1.22 0.44 4.42
C LYS A 23 0.01 -0.37 4.02
N GLY A 24 0.30 -1.39 4.81
CA GLY A 24 1.28 -2.43 4.54
C GLY A 24 0.60 -3.76 4.25
N ASP A 25 0.38 -4.09 2.98
CA ASP A 25 0.35 -5.47 2.54
C ASP A 25 1.75 -5.93 2.08
N THR A 26 1.92 -7.22 1.86
CA THR A 26 3.09 -7.86 1.24
C THR A 26 3.50 -7.23 -0.10
N GLU A 27 2.57 -6.63 -0.85
CA GLU A 27 2.91 -5.83 -2.03
C GLU A 27 3.51 -4.45 -1.68
N ASP A 28 3.10 -3.88 -0.54
CA ASP A 28 3.50 -2.54 -0.09
C ASP A 28 4.89 -2.51 0.56
N VAL A 29 5.49 -3.66 0.86
CA VAL A 29 6.92 -3.75 1.23
C VAL A 29 7.84 -3.74 0.00
N THR A 30 7.26 -3.67 -1.20
CA THR A 30 8.02 -3.61 -2.46
C THR A 30 7.60 -2.44 -3.36
N LEU A 31 8.54 -2.04 -4.20
CA LEU A 31 8.46 -0.94 -5.13
C LEU A 31 8.58 -1.45 -6.58
N PRO A 32 7.99 -0.74 -7.54
CA PRO A 32 8.42 -0.81 -8.92
C PRO A 32 9.88 -0.38 -9.07
N LEU A 33 10.57 -0.88 -10.10
CA LEU A 33 12.00 -0.60 -10.34
C LEU A 33 12.28 0.90 -10.45
N GLU A 34 11.41 1.62 -11.15
CA GLU A 34 11.55 3.05 -11.43
C GLU A 34 11.51 3.86 -10.13
N VAL A 35 10.58 3.50 -9.23
CA VAL A 35 10.45 4.12 -7.92
C VAL A 35 11.66 3.80 -7.06
N LYS A 36 12.10 2.53 -7.03
CA LYS A 36 13.30 2.12 -6.27
C LYS A 36 14.53 2.89 -6.75
N LYS A 37 14.74 3.02 -8.06
CA LYS A 37 15.88 3.77 -8.62
C LYS A 37 15.85 5.24 -8.20
N ALA A 38 14.71 5.90 -8.34
CA ALA A 38 14.55 7.30 -7.93
C ALA A 38 14.79 7.48 -6.42
N PHE A 39 14.25 6.59 -5.60
CA PHE A 39 14.46 6.62 -4.16
C PHE A 39 15.94 6.42 -3.78
N GLU A 40 16.63 5.44 -4.39
CA GLU A 40 18.05 5.18 -4.11
C GLU A 40 18.95 6.34 -4.52
N GLN A 41 18.68 6.98 -5.67
CA GLN A 41 19.47 8.09 -6.20
C GLN A 41 19.25 9.40 -5.45
N ALA A 42 18.05 9.61 -4.89
CA ALA A 42 17.71 10.83 -4.19
C ALA A 42 18.61 11.09 -2.98
N THR A 43 19.07 12.33 -2.84
CA THR A 43 19.81 12.82 -1.66
C THR A 43 18.86 13.37 -0.59
N THR A 44 17.70 13.86 -1.02
CA THR A 44 16.63 14.38 -0.14
C THR A 44 15.36 13.57 -0.33
N CYS A 45 14.78 13.08 0.76
CA CYS A 45 13.45 12.49 0.79
C CYS A 45 12.47 13.46 1.45
N VAL A 46 11.34 13.71 0.81
CA VAL A 46 10.30 14.61 1.28
C VAL A 46 9.04 13.79 1.57
N PHE A 47 8.47 13.95 2.76
CA PHE A 47 7.28 13.21 3.20
C PHE A 47 6.21 14.20 3.67
N GLU A 48 4.95 13.77 3.78
CA GLU A 48 3.89 14.65 4.29
C GLU A 48 4.17 15.10 5.72
N VAL A 49 4.38 14.13 6.61
CA VAL A 49 4.53 14.33 8.05
C VAL A 49 5.51 13.29 8.59
N ASP A 50 6.12 13.55 9.74
CA ASP A 50 6.93 12.55 10.44
C ASP A 50 6.05 11.52 11.17
N THR A 51 5.45 10.61 10.40
CA THR A 51 4.60 9.54 10.94
C THR A 51 5.37 8.60 11.87
N VAL A 52 6.67 8.41 11.62
CA VAL A 52 7.51 7.52 12.46
C VAL A 52 7.60 8.08 13.88
N SER A 53 7.84 9.37 14.03
CA SER A 53 7.85 10.03 15.34
C SER A 53 6.47 9.98 16.01
N LEU A 54 5.37 10.20 15.27
CA LEU A 54 4.01 10.05 15.81
C LEU A 54 3.73 8.65 16.37
N MET A 55 4.16 7.61 15.65
CA MET A 55 3.92 6.22 16.07
C MET A 55 4.73 5.82 17.29
N ASN A 56 5.93 6.39 17.44
CA ASN A 56 6.82 6.08 18.55
C ASN A 56 6.49 6.90 19.81
N ASP A 57 5.73 7.99 19.67
CA ASP A 57 5.32 8.84 20.78
C ASP A 57 3.79 8.92 20.92
N PRO A 58 3.18 7.99 21.68
CA PRO A 58 1.74 8.00 21.93
C PRO A 58 1.28 9.23 22.74
N ILE A 59 2.20 9.98 23.37
CA ILE A 59 1.86 11.15 24.17
C ILE A 59 1.29 12.24 23.25
N ILE A 60 1.91 12.50 22.10
CA ILE A 60 1.48 13.55 21.15
C ILE A 60 0.01 13.38 20.76
N THR A 61 -0.38 12.17 20.35
CA THR A 61 -1.77 11.89 19.93
C THR A 61 -2.74 11.97 21.12
N SER A 62 -2.32 11.52 22.31
CA SER A 62 -3.14 11.58 23.52
C SER A 62 -3.34 13.01 24.02
N GLU A 63 -2.31 13.85 23.97
CA GLU A 63 -2.35 15.25 24.40
C GLU A 63 -3.26 16.07 23.50
N LEU A 64 -3.12 15.97 22.18
CA LEU A 64 -3.97 16.68 21.23
C LEU A 64 -5.44 16.23 21.30
N THR A 65 -5.67 14.95 21.59
CA THR A 65 -7.04 14.43 21.83
C THR A 65 -7.63 15.02 23.10
N LEU A 66 -6.86 15.06 24.18
CA LEU A 66 -7.31 15.61 25.44
C LEU A 66 -7.52 17.13 25.33
N GLU A 67 -6.63 17.85 24.66
CA GLU A 67 -6.76 19.28 24.36
C GLU A 67 -8.04 19.55 23.58
N TRP A 68 -8.27 18.81 22.49
CA TRP A 68 -9.49 18.93 21.70
C TRP A 68 -10.74 18.67 22.56
N GLN A 69 -10.74 17.61 23.37
CA GLN A 69 -11.85 17.30 24.27
C GLN A 69 -12.10 18.41 25.29
N ASN A 70 -11.04 18.96 25.89
CA ASN A 70 -11.13 20.07 26.82
C ASN A 70 -11.69 21.33 26.15
N ALA A 71 -11.28 21.62 24.92
CA ALA A 71 -11.79 22.74 24.14
C ALA A 71 -13.30 22.58 23.80
N GLN A 72 -13.77 21.35 23.58
CA GLN A 72 -15.20 21.08 23.34
C GLN A 72 -16.04 21.02 24.62
N THR A 73 -15.44 20.70 25.76
CA THR A 73 -16.15 20.44 27.04
C THR A 73 -17.15 21.54 27.44
N PRO A 74 -16.83 22.84 27.37
CA PRO A 74 -17.78 23.91 27.70
C PRO A 74 -19.04 23.95 26.83
N TYR A 75 -19.00 23.29 25.67
CA TYR A 75 -20.06 23.30 24.68
C TYR A 75 -20.86 22.00 24.61
N LEU A 76 -20.45 20.95 25.34
CA LEU A 76 -21.16 19.66 25.34
C LEU A 76 -22.62 19.81 25.80
N SER A 77 -22.91 20.73 26.71
CA SER A 77 -24.28 21.05 27.15
C SER A 77 -25.14 21.72 26.08
N ARG A 78 -24.53 22.24 25.01
CA ARG A 78 -25.21 22.84 23.86
C ARG A 78 -25.54 21.84 22.76
N ILE A 79 -25.10 20.59 22.91
CA ILE A 79 -25.42 19.53 21.95
C ILE A 79 -26.94 19.28 22.01
N PRO A 80 -27.67 19.44 20.88
CA PRO A 80 -29.11 19.24 20.88
C PRO A 80 -29.49 17.81 21.28
N GLN A 81 -30.44 17.65 22.21
CA GLN A 81 -30.83 16.34 22.70
C GLN A 81 -31.38 15.42 21.59
N ASP A 82 -32.04 15.99 20.59
CA ASP A 82 -32.53 15.27 19.42
C ASP A 82 -31.40 14.71 18.54
N TYR A 83 -30.21 15.30 18.57
CA TYR A 83 -29.01 14.75 17.92
C TYR A 83 -28.55 13.47 18.63
N ILE A 84 -28.46 13.52 19.96
CA ILE A 84 -28.07 12.36 20.77
C ILE A 84 -29.05 11.19 20.50
N TYR A 85 -30.34 11.48 20.42
CA TYR A 85 -31.35 10.49 20.04
C TYR A 85 -31.22 9.97 18.60
N SER A 86 -30.79 10.80 17.64
CA SER A 86 -30.60 10.36 16.25
C SER A 86 -29.42 9.41 16.12
N ILE A 87 -28.27 9.74 16.74
CA ILE A 87 -27.11 8.85 16.74
C ILE A 87 -27.48 7.52 17.37
N ARG A 88 -28.10 7.55 18.56
CA ARG A 88 -28.51 6.34 19.27
C ARG A 88 -29.39 5.44 18.42
N ARG A 89 -30.42 6.01 17.76
CA ARG A 89 -31.30 5.23 16.88
C ARG A 89 -30.56 4.63 15.70
N ASN A 90 -29.68 5.38 15.06
CA ASN A 90 -28.94 4.90 13.90
C ASN A 90 -27.92 3.83 14.30
N TYR A 91 -27.21 4.01 15.42
CA TYR A 91 -26.29 3.02 15.98
C TYR A 91 -26.98 1.71 16.33
N ILE A 92 -28.13 1.80 17.03
CA ILE A 92 -28.94 0.63 17.40
C ILE A 92 -29.40 -0.14 16.17
N LYS A 93 -29.88 0.55 15.12
CA LYS A 93 -30.32 -0.11 13.89
C LYS A 93 -29.20 -0.93 13.24
N THR A 94 -27.97 -0.42 13.24
CA THR A 94 -26.82 -1.13 12.65
C THR A 94 -26.38 -2.31 13.52
N LEU A 95 -26.44 -2.18 14.85
CA LEU A 95 -26.04 -3.22 15.80
C LEU A 95 -27.15 -4.21 16.16
N ASP A 96 -28.37 -4.07 15.62
CA ASP A 96 -29.55 -4.87 15.98
C ASP A 96 -29.29 -6.39 15.97
N LYS A 97 -28.47 -6.87 15.02
CA LYS A 97 -28.05 -8.27 14.95
C LYS A 97 -27.19 -8.68 16.16
N GLN A 98 -26.15 -7.90 16.50
CA GLN A 98 -25.28 -8.15 17.65
C GLN A 98 -26.01 -7.96 18.98
N MET A 99 -26.96 -7.01 19.05
CA MET A 99 -27.80 -6.77 20.21
C MET A 99 -28.73 -7.95 20.53
N LYS A 100 -29.30 -8.60 19.50
CA LYS A 100 -30.12 -9.81 19.66
C LYS A 100 -29.33 -10.98 20.23
N GLU A 101 -28.03 -11.05 19.91
CA GLU A 101 -27.11 -12.09 20.37
C GLU A 101 -26.49 -11.75 21.75
N SER A 102 -26.62 -10.52 22.25
CA SER A 102 -26.01 -10.07 23.51
C SER A 102 -26.84 -8.98 24.22
N PRO A 103 -27.84 -9.36 25.04
CA PRO A 103 -28.76 -8.42 25.72
C PRO A 103 -28.08 -7.40 26.65
N GLY A 104 -26.88 -7.71 27.18
CA GLY A 104 -26.08 -6.79 28.00
C GLY A 104 -25.49 -5.59 27.22
N LEU A 105 -25.59 -5.59 25.90
CA LEU A 105 -25.06 -4.53 25.02
C LEU A 105 -25.82 -3.21 25.19
N SER A 106 -27.05 -3.21 25.72
CA SER A 106 -27.85 -1.97 25.86
C SER A 106 -27.23 -0.92 26.77
N PHE A 107 -26.57 -1.31 27.87
CA PHE A 107 -25.86 -0.37 28.74
C PHE A 107 -24.57 0.17 28.09
N LEU A 108 -23.92 -0.66 27.27
CA LEU A 108 -22.76 -0.25 26.49
C LEU A 108 -23.16 0.74 25.40
N LEU A 109 -24.36 0.64 24.82
CA LEU A 109 -24.84 1.56 23.79
C LEU A 109 -24.99 3.00 24.30
N ASP A 110 -25.50 3.20 25.52
CA ASP A 110 -25.60 4.54 26.09
C ASP A 110 -24.19 5.16 26.22
N LYS A 111 -23.24 4.42 26.78
CA LYS A 111 -21.83 4.85 26.86
C LYS A 111 -21.18 5.07 25.49
N ILE A 112 -21.45 4.19 24.51
CA ILE A 112 -20.93 4.33 23.15
C ILE A 112 -21.48 5.59 22.49
N THR A 113 -22.79 5.84 22.57
CA THR A 113 -23.42 7.03 21.98
C THR A 113 -22.96 8.33 22.65
N GLU A 114 -22.78 8.33 23.98
CA GLU A 114 -22.16 9.44 24.71
C GLU A 114 -20.69 9.67 24.32
N ASN A 115 -19.98 8.64 23.89
CA ASN A 115 -18.58 8.76 23.44
C ASN A 115 -18.48 9.20 21.98
N LEU A 116 -19.41 8.79 21.11
CA LEU A 116 -19.43 9.20 19.70
C LEU A 116 -19.55 10.72 19.53
N VAL A 117 -20.34 11.39 20.39
CA VAL A 117 -20.46 12.85 20.37
C VAL A 117 -19.21 13.58 20.88
N LYS A 118 -18.25 12.84 21.46
CA LYS A 118 -16.96 13.34 21.95
C LYS A 118 -15.79 12.89 21.08
N LEU A 119 -16.07 12.27 19.93
CA LEU A 119 -15.03 11.96 18.96
C LEU A 119 -14.70 13.22 18.14
N PRO A 120 -13.42 13.50 17.89
CA PRO A 120 -13.00 14.40 16.83
C PRO A 120 -13.60 13.99 15.48
N PRO A 121 -13.84 14.95 14.57
CA PRO A 121 -14.42 14.70 13.25
C PRO A 121 -13.84 13.53 12.47
N ILE A 122 -12.51 13.42 12.37
CA ILE A 122 -11.90 12.32 11.61
C ILE A 122 -12.15 10.96 12.26
N GLN A 123 -12.12 10.89 13.60
CA GLN A 123 -12.41 9.66 14.34
C GLN A 123 -13.87 9.28 14.22
N PHE A 124 -14.78 10.26 14.26
CA PHE A 124 -16.19 10.02 13.98
C PHE A 124 -16.39 9.43 12.58
N VAL A 125 -15.84 10.07 11.54
CA VAL A 125 -15.91 9.59 10.15
C VAL A 125 -15.36 8.17 10.04
N GLN A 126 -14.20 7.90 10.63
CA GLN A 126 -13.58 6.57 10.63
C GLN A 126 -14.45 5.52 11.31
N GLU A 127 -15.01 5.83 12.48
CA GLU A 127 -15.93 4.93 13.19
C GLU A 127 -17.18 4.66 12.35
N MET A 128 -17.72 5.69 11.69
CA MET A 128 -18.89 5.55 10.80
C MET A 128 -18.59 4.63 9.62
N MET A 129 -17.40 4.78 9.02
CA MET A 129 -16.95 3.98 7.88
C MET A 129 -16.61 2.53 8.27
N ALA A 130 -16.10 2.32 9.48
CA ALA A 130 -15.73 1.01 9.99
C ALA A 130 -16.94 0.08 10.22
N ARG A 131 -18.15 0.62 10.36
CA ARG A 131 -19.38 -0.14 10.65
C ARG A 131 -19.67 -1.26 9.66
N ASP A 132 -19.38 -1.04 8.39
CA ASP A 132 -19.60 -2.02 7.30
C ASP A 132 -18.27 -2.56 6.72
N ALA A 133 -17.13 -2.21 7.34
CA ALA A 133 -15.81 -2.60 6.86
C ALA A 133 -15.43 -4.01 7.37
N GLU A 134 -14.72 -4.77 6.53
CA GLU A 134 -14.03 -5.97 7.02
C GLU A 134 -12.98 -5.57 8.06
N PRO A 135 -12.81 -6.36 9.15
CA PRO A 135 -11.77 -6.10 10.15
C PRO A 135 -10.40 -5.95 9.48
N VAL A 136 -9.76 -4.80 9.68
CA VAL A 136 -8.39 -4.57 9.20
C VAL A 136 -7.43 -5.05 10.28
N ASP A 137 -6.47 -5.88 9.88
CA ASP A 137 -5.35 -6.26 10.75
C ASP A 137 -4.51 -5.01 11.09
N SER A 138 -4.47 -4.63 12.36
CA SER A 138 -3.76 -3.44 12.83
C SER A 138 -2.25 -3.52 12.57
N ALA A 139 -1.68 -4.71 12.45
CA ALA A 139 -0.28 -4.89 12.06
C ALA A 139 -0.01 -4.38 10.63
N LYS A 140 -1.01 -4.40 9.74
CA LYS A 140 -0.90 -3.84 8.38
C LYS A 140 -0.87 -2.31 8.38
N LEU A 141 -1.47 -1.65 9.35
CA LEU A 141 -1.40 -0.17 9.45
C LEU A 141 -0.02 0.30 9.92
N ILE A 142 0.69 -0.52 10.71
CA ILE A 142 2.03 -0.21 11.24
C ILE A 142 3.12 -0.25 10.14
N ASN A 143 2.83 -0.87 8.99
CA ASN A 143 3.77 -1.08 7.88
C ASN A 143 3.37 -0.29 6.62
N GLY A 144 2.77 0.89 6.77
CA GLY A 144 2.46 1.78 5.65
C GLY A 144 3.67 2.05 4.75
N LEU A 145 3.43 2.14 3.43
CA LEU A 145 4.48 2.37 2.43
C LEU A 145 5.29 3.64 2.72
N ASP A 146 4.62 4.70 3.16
CA ASP A 146 5.22 5.95 3.63
C ASP A 146 6.17 5.73 4.83
N ILE A 147 5.72 4.99 5.84
CA ILE A 147 6.48 4.67 7.06
C ILE A 147 7.72 3.85 6.72
N LEU A 148 7.58 2.85 5.83
CA LEU A 148 8.69 2.01 5.40
C LEU A 148 9.73 2.81 4.61
N LEU A 149 9.30 3.69 3.71
CA LEU A 149 10.18 4.60 2.97
C LEU A 149 10.90 5.58 3.92
N MET A 150 10.20 6.14 4.91
CA MET A 150 10.79 7.02 5.93
C MET A 150 11.86 6.29 6.75
N LYS A 151 11.54 5.13 7.31
CA LYS A 151 12.48 4.31 8.09
C LYS A 151 13.74 3.99 7.28
N TYR A 152 13.56 3.63 6.01
CA TYR A 152 14.68 3.28 5.14
C TYR A 152 15.49 4.50 4.69
N ALA A 153 14.87 5.65 4.49
CA ALA A 153 15.57 6.91 4.22
C ALA A 153 16.49 7.28 5.40
N THR A 154 16.00 7.15 6.63
CA THR A 154 16.78 7.34 7.87
C THR A 154 17.93 6.35 7.96
N LEU A 155 17.69 5.06 7.71
CA LEU A 155 18.74 4.04 7.69
C LEU A 155 19.86 4.36 6.69
N LYS A 156 19.51 4.97 5.55
CA LYS A 156 20.45 5.39 4.50
C LYS A 156 21.07 6.77 4.72
N ASN A 157 20.81 7.42 5.85
CA ASN A 157 21.26 8.78 6.15
C ASN A 157 20.88 9.80 5.05
N LYS A 158 19.73 9.59 4.40
CA LYS A 158 19.19 10.56 3.44
C LYS A 158 18.64 11.75 4.22
N LYS A 159 18.74 12.97 3.66
CA LYS A 159 18.12 14.16 4.26
C LYS A 159 16.60 13.99 4.19
N THR A 160 15.91 14.08 5.32
CA THR A 160 14.44 14.06 5.36
C THR A 160 13.86 15.47 5.53
N VAL A 161 12.75 15.73 4.83
CA VAL A 161 11.97 16.97 4.92
C VAL A 161 10.50 16.60 5.07
N TYR A 162 9.78 17.28 5.95
CA TYR A 162 8.35 17.07 6.17
C TYR A 162 7.57 18.29 5.69
N LEU A 163 6.49 18.06 4.94
CA LEU A 163 5.67 19.13 4.36
C LEU A 163 4.68 19.71 5.37
N GLU A 164 4.38 19.01 6.43
CA GLU A 164 3.43 19.38 7.47
C GLU A 164 3.99 19.00 8.83
N SER A 165 3.61 19.76 9.86
CA SER A 165 3.84 19.35 11.24
C SER A 165 2.77 18.34 11.70
N HIS A 166 3.07 17.64 12.79
CA HIS A 166 2.11 16.78 13.49
C HIS A 166 0.84 17.53 13.89
N GLU A 167 1.03 18.75 14.41
CA GLU A 167 -0.04 19.63 14.83
C GLU A 167 -0.94 20.02 13.66
N GLU A 168 -0.36 20.46 12.53
CA GLU A 168 -1.12 20.85 11.34
C GLU A 168 -1.99 19.69 10.82
N GLN A 169 -1.40 18.49 10.71
CA GLN A 169 -2.11 17.33 10.18
C GLN A 169 -3.23 16.87 11.12
N LEU A 170 -2.97 16.81 12.43
CA LEU A 170 -3.95 16.40 13.43
C LEU A 170 -5.05 17.46 13.61
N SER A 171 -4.69 18.76 13.61
CA SER A 171 -5.67 19.84 13.72
C SER A 171 -6.66 19.88 12.56
N ALA A 172 -6.21 19.61 11.33
CA ALA A 172 -7.08 19.45 10.18
C ALA A 172 -8.03 18.27 10.36
N GLY A 173 -7.50 17.09 10.75
CA GLY A 173 -8.30 15.91 11.08
C GLY A 173 -9.34 16.16 12.17
N TYR A 174 -8.96 16.88 13.22
CA TYR A 174 -9.80 17.14 14.38
C TYR A 174 -10.76 18.31 14.15
N GLY A 175 -10.76 18.91 12.95
CA GLY A 175 -11.70 19.95 12.57
C GLY A 175 -11.66 21.14 13.51
N TYR A 176 -10.48 21.60 13.92
CA TYR A 176 -10.32 22.77 14.80
C TYR A 176 -10.90 24.06 14.20
N LYS A 177 -11.08 24.12 12.87
CA LYS A 177 -11.79 25.20 12.17
C LYS A 177 -13.32 25.06 12.17
N LEU A 178 -13.87 24.02 12.78
CA LEU A 178 -15.30 23.85 13.00
C LEU A 178 -15.63 24.16 14.46
N ASN A 179 -16.63 25.02 14.67
CA ASN A 179 -17.24 25.11 16.00
C ASN A 179 -18.13 23.87 16.27
N ILE A 180 -18.51 23.66 17.52
CA ILE A 180 -19.32 22.49 17.93
C ILE A 180 -20.63 22.32 17.14
N LEU A 181 -21.32 23.40 16.77
CA LEU A 181 -22.58 23.33 16.01
C LEU A 181 -22.29 22.89 14.57
N GLU A 182 -21.19 23.36 13.98
CA GLU A 182 -20.72 22.94 12.67
C GLU A 182 -20.29 21.47 12.66
N GLN A 183 -19.64 20.99 13.72
CA GLN A 183 -19.33 19.56 13.89
C GLN A 183 -20.59 18.71 13.98
N ILE A 184 -21.62 19.17 14.71
CA ILE A 184 -22.92 18.48 14.76
C ILE A 184 -23.58 18.42 13.37
N VAL A 185 -23.48 19.49 12.57
CA VAL A 185 -23.96 19.49 11.18
C VAL A 185 -23.23 18.42 10.36
N LEU A 186 -21.91 18.32 10.50
CA LEU A 186 -21.09 17.27 9.87
C LEU A 186 -21.55 15.87 10.26
N TYR A 187 -21.69 15.62 11.55
CA TYR A 187 -22.04 14.30 12.04
C TYR A 187 -23.43 13.88 11.58
N ARG A 188 -24.43 14.76 11.72
CA ARG A 188 -25.80 14.50 11.25
C ARG A 188 -25.85 14.24 9.75
N PHE A 189 -25.07 14.96 8.96
CA PHE A 189 -25.02 14.78 7.52
C PHE A 189 -24.47 13.39 7.16
N ILE A 190 -23.32 13.01 7.73
CA ILE A 190 -22.72 11.68 7.51
C ILE A 190 -23.71 10.57 7.92
N GLU A 191 -24.32 10.68 9.09
CA GLU A 191 -25.31 9.70 9.54
C GLU A 191 -26.54 9.63 8.63
N SER A 192 -27.04 10.77 8.16
CA SER A 192 -28.18 10.82 7.25
C SER A 192 -27.87 10.14 5.94
N GLU A 193 -26.68 10.35 5.38
CA GLU A 193 -26.26 9.72 4.14
C GLU A 193 -26.10 8.19 4.30
N LEU A 194 -25.49 7.74 5.41
CA LEU A 194 -25.43 6.32 5.74
C LEU A 194 -26.83 5.71 5.90
N ALA A 195 -27.75 6.41 6.58
CA ALA A 195 -29.13 5.94 6.75
C ALA A 195 -29.92 5.86 5.43
N LYS A 196 -29.53 6.65 4.41
CA LYS A 196 -30.04 6.54 3.04
C LYS A 196 -29.39 5.41 2.24
N GLY A 197 -28.45 4.66 2.84
CA GLY A 197 -27.74 3.56 2.20
C GLY A 197 -26.53 3.99 1.39
N ARG A 198 -26.04 5.24 1.53
CA ARG A 198 -24.75 5.64 0.94
C ARG A 198 -23.67 4.75 1.53
N LYS A 199 -22.85 4.18 0.65
CA LYS A 199 -21.63 3.49 1.04
C LYS A 199 -20.46 4.44 0.85
N PHE A 200 -19.61 4.56 1.86
CA PHE A 200 -18.30 5.15 1.67
C PHE A 200 -17.41 4.17 0.93
N SER A 201 -16.39 4.72 0.27
CA SER A 201 -15.45 3.90 -0.46
C SER A 201 -14.76 2.89 0.45
N SER A 202 -14.72 1.63 0.00
CA SER A 202 -14.08 0.57 0.77
C SER A 202 -12.56 0.58 0.60
N LEU A 203 -11.84 -0.02 1.55
CA LEU A 203 -10.39 -0.22 1.42
C LEU A 203 -10.02 -1.00 0.16
N LYS A 204 -10.84 -2.00 -0.22
CA LYS A 204 -10.66 -2.78 -1.46
C LYS A 204 -10.80 -1.93 -2.72
N GLU A 205 -11.74 -0.99 -2.72
CA GLU A 205 -11.88 -0.03 -3.84
C GLU A 205 -10.66 0.89 -3.91
N LEU A 206 -10.09 1.29 -2.77
CA LEU A 206 -8.93 2.19 -2.70
C LEU A 206 -7.70 1.49 -3.27
N GLU A 207 -7.46 0.25 -2.84
CA GLU A 207 -6.42 -0.62 -3.37
C GLU A 207 -6.58 -0.81 -4.87
N HIS A 208 -7.80 -1.15 -5.31
CA HIS A 208 -8.06 -1.35 -6.74
C HIS A 208 -7.71 -0.09 -7.55
N ALA A 209 -8.18 1.08 -7.13
CA ALA A 209 -7.86 2.35 -7.79
C ALA A 209 -6.35 2.64 -7.78
N TYR A 210 -5.65 2.33 -6.68
CA TYR A 210 -4.21 2.50 -6.56
C TYR A 210 -3.40 1.58 -7.47
N HIS A 211 -3.76 0.29 -7.56
CA HIS A 211 -3.11 -0.67 -8.47
C HIS A 211 -3.39 -0.33 -9.94
N GLN A 212 -4.57 0.23 -10.25
CA GLN A 212 -4.89 0.76 -11.58
C GLN A 212 -4.26 2.14 -11.83
N GLN A 213 -3.59 2.73 -10.83
CA GLN A 213 -2.96 4.04 -10.89
C GLN A 213 -3.94 5.17 -11.26
N ASP A 214 -5.21 5.02 -10.86
CA ASP A 214 -6.28 5.98 -11.14
C ASP A 214 -6.29 7.11 -10.10
N ILE A 215 -5.41 8.09 -10.29
CA ILE A 215 -5.28 9.24 -9.38
C ILE A 215 -6.56 10.07 -9.29
N GLN A 216 -7.38 10.11 -10.35
CA GLN A 216 -8.63 10.86 -10.31
C GLN A 216 -9.61 10.14 -9.39
N LYS A 217 -9.75 8.82 -9.56
CA LYS A 217 -10.57 8.02 -8.66
C LYS A 217 -10.09 8.10 -7.22
N LEU A 218 -8.79 8.05 -6.97
CA LEU A 218 -8.22 8.19 -5.62
C LEU A 218 -8.56 9.53 -4.96
N GLN A 219 -8.46 10.63 -5.72
CA GLN A 219 -8.86 11.96 -5.23
C GLN A 219 -10.37 12.04 -4.97
N ASP A 220 -11.20 11.53 -5.89
CA ASP A 220 -12.67 11.56 -5.77
C ASP A 220 -13.16 10.75 -4.56
N MET A 221 -12.50 9.62 -4.26
CA MET A 221 -12.80 8.81 -3.08
C MET A 221 -12.47 9.56 -1.79
N PHE A 222 -11.42 10.39 -1.78
CA PHE A 222 -11.03 11.18 -0.61
C PHE A 222 -11.89 12.44 -0.41
N ARG A 223 -12.44 13.03 -1.48
CA ARG A 223 -13.41 14.14 -1.38
C ARG A 223 -14.74 13.73 -0.70
N VAL A 224 -14.98 12.42 -0.55
CA VAL A 224 -16.13 11.77 0.11
C VAL A 224 -17.49 12.04 -0.54
N PHE A 225 -17.76 13.26 -1.01
CA PHE A 225 -18.98 13.68 -1.65
C PHE A 225 -18.70 14.28 -3.03
N PRO A 226 -19.50 13.96 -4.06
CA PRO A 226 -19.34 14.56 -5.39
C PRO A 226 -19.73 16.03 -5.37
N ASP A 227 -19.13 16.84 -6.25
CA ASP A 227 -19.42 18.28 -6.32
C ASP A 227 -20.89 18.60 -6.62
N THR A 228 -21.59 17.69 -7.30
CA THR A 228 -23.01 17.81 -7.65
C THR A 228 -23.96 17.59 -6.48
N MET A 229 -23.46 17.16 -5.32
CA MET A 229 -24.27 16.95 -4.13
C MET A 229 -24.47 18.25 -3.35
N ASP A 230 -25.69 18.46 -2.88
CA ASP A 230 -26.00 19.49 -1.89
C ASP A 230 -25.44 19.07 -0.52
N VAL A 231 -24.20 19.50 -0.28
CA VAL A 231 -23.43 19.23 0.93
C VAL A 231 -23.45 20.49 1.80
N PRO A 232 -23.81 20.42 3.09
CA PRO A 232 -23.78 21.58 3.96
C PRO A 232 -22.40 22.24 3.99
N VAL A 233 -22.37 23.58 4.01
CA VAL A 233 -21.11 24.36 3.95
C VAL A 233 -20.05 23.89 4.96
N PRO A 234 -20.37 23.63 6.25
CA PRO A 234 -19.37 23.15 7.19
C PRO A 234 -18.76 21.80 6.83
N VAL A 235 -19.55 20.91 6.20
CA VAL A 235 -19.08 19.59 5.75
C VAL A 235 -18.12 19.75 4.59
N ARG A 236 -18.50 20.53 3.57
CA ARG A 236 -17.63 20.80 2.43
C ARG A 236 -16.31 21.44 2.88
N ARG A 237 -16.38 22.46 3.75
CA ARG A 237 -15.20 23.14 4.31
C ARG A 237 -14.25 22.17 5.02
N TYR A 238 -14.78 21.23 5.79
CA TYR A 238 -13.97 20.22 6.49
C TYR A 238 -13.22 19.30 5.52
N PHE A 239 -13.90 18.73 4.51
CA PHE A 239 -13.22 17.85 3.54
C PHE A 239 -12.27 18.61 2.59
N ASP A 240 -12.56 19.88 2.27
CA ASP A 240 -11.64 20.75 1.53
C ASP A 240 -10.37 21.07 2.34
N GLU A 241 -10.48 21.17 3.67
CA GLU A 241 -9.34 21.33 4.57
C GLU A 241 -8.48 20.07 4.65
N LEU A 242 -9.09 18.89 4.61
CA LEU A 242 -8.35 17.62 4.58
C LEU A 242 -7.63 17.35 3.25
N SER A 243 -8.08 17.98 2.15
CA SER A 243 -7.61 17.72 0.78
C SER A 243 -7.09 18.98 0.09
N VAL A 244 -7.94 19.70 -0.64
CA VAL A 244 -7.59 20.79 -1.57
C VAL A 244 -6.66 21.83 -0.94
N SER A 245 -6.97 22.24 0.30
CA SER A 245 -6.16 23.24 1.00
C SER A 245 -4.76 22.72 1.31
N ARG A 246 -4.67 21.45 1.72
CA ARG A 246 -3.40 20.76 2.01
C ARG A 246 -2.60 20.50 0.74
N ASP A 247 -3.24 20.11 -0.37
CA ASP A 247 -2.58 19.90 -1.67
C ASP A 247 -1.80 21.14 -2.11
N ILE A 248 -2.43 22.33 -1.98
CA ILE A 248 -1.82 23.61 -2.32
C ILE A 248 -0.62 23.90 -1.42
N ILE A 249 -0.79 23.75 -0.10
CA ILE A 249 0.28 24.01 0.88
C ILE A 249 1.46 23.05 0.68
N MET A 250 1.19 21.75 0.49
CA MET A 250 2.20 20.74 0.21
C MET A 250 2.98 21.05 -1.07
N ALA A 251 2.28 21.42 -2.16
CA ALA A 251 2.90 21.81 -3.41
C ALA A 251 3.85 23.01 -3.22
N GLU A 252 3.44 24.03 -2.47
CA GLU A 252 4.30 25.19 -2.18
C GLU A 252 5.53 24.78 -1.35
N ARG A 253 5.34 23.97 -0.31
CA ARG A 253 6.40 23.59 0.63
C ARG A 253 7.43 22.63 0.04
N MET A 254 7.08 21.86 -1.00
CA MET A 254 8.05 20.99 -1.67
C MET A 254 8.94 21.71 -2.69
N LYS A 255 8.58 22.90 -3.16
CA LYS A 255 9.34 23.65 -4.20
C LYS A 255 10.82 23.82 -3.88
N PRO A 256 11.23 24.20 -2.65
CA PRO A 256 12.67 24.30 -2.35
C PRO A 256 13.42 22.99 -2.53
N SER A 257 12.79 21.84 -2.26
CA SER A 257 13.39 20.52 -2.51
C SER A 257 13.40 20.18 -4.00
N LEU A 258 12.34 20.53 -4.74
CA LEU A 258 12.26 20.30 -6.18
C LEU A 258 13.28 21.14 -6.96
N ASP A 259 13.43 22.42 -6.59
CA ASP A 259 14.32 23.39 -7.24
C ASP A 259 15.80 23.09 -6.96
N ASN A 260 16.10 22.44 -5.85
CA ASN A 260 17.45 21.93 -5.56
C ASN A 260 17.77 20.62 -6.31
N GLY A 261 16.75 19.95 -6.87
CA GLY A 261 16.90 18.70 -7.59
C GLY A 261 17.18 17.48 -6.71
N ASN A 262 17.16 16.32 -7.36
CA ASN A 262 17.44 15.01 -6.77
C ASN A 262 16.63 14.71 -5.49
N ALA A 263 15.39 15.21 -5.43
CA ALA A 263 14.46 14.90 -4.37
C ALA A 263 13.56 13.72 -4.74
N PHE A 264 13.23 12.90 -3.75
CA PHE A 264 12.16 11.91 -3.82
C PHE A 264 11.04 12.32 -2.86
N VAL A 265 9.90 12.71 -3.41
CA VAL A 265 8.73 13.16 -2.65
C VAL A 265 7.73 12.01 -2.56
N ALA A 266 7.28 11.67 -1.35
CA ALA A 266 6.25 10.67 -1.09
C ALA A 266 5.07 11.31 -0.34
N VAL A 267 3.91 11.30 -0.97
CA VAL A 267 2.64 11.83 -0.44
C VAL A 267 1.51 10.83 -0.65
N GLY A 268 0.50 10.85 0.20
CA GLY A 268 -0.73 10.08 0.05
C GLY A 268 -1.27 10.21 -1.36
N ALA A 269 -1.60 9.07 -1.98
CA ALA A 269 -1.91 9.04 -3.41
C ALA A 269 -3.13 9.89 -3.81
N CYS A 270 -4.03 10.20 -2.86
CA CYS A 270 -5.15 11.11 -3.06
C CYS A 270 -4.72 12.57 -3.32
N HIS A 271 -3.57 13.00 -2.81
CA HIS A 271 -3.04 14.36 -2.94
C HIS A 271 -2.38 14.62 -4.31
N LEU A 272 -2.00 13.56 -5.04
CA LEU A 272 -1.23 13.65 -6.29
C LEU A 272 -1.86 14.55 -7.34
N LYS A 273 -3.18 14.47 -7.53
CA LYS A 273 -3.86 15.24 -8.57
C LYS A 273 -3.78 16.74 -8.27
N GLY A 274 -4.11 17.16 -7.04
CA GLY A 274 -4.04 18.56 -6.64
C GLY A 274 -2.61 19.11 -6.67
N ILE A 275 -1.64 18.35 -6.16
CA ILE A 275 -0.22 18.73 -6.18
C ILE A 275 0.29 18.87 -7.61
N THR A 276 0.06 17.87 -8.47
CA THR A 276 0.56 17.91 -9.86
C THR A 276 -0.09 19.01 -10.69
N ASP A 277 -1.38 19.30 -10.49
CA ASP A 277 -2.04 20.45 -11.13
C ASP A 277 -1.43 21.77 -10.68
N LYS A 278 -1.23 21.93 -9.35
CA LYS A 278 -0.62 23.14 -8.78
C LYS A 278 0.78 23.37 -9.29
N LEU A 279 1.65 22.36 -9.28
CA LEU A 279 3.01 22.47 -9.79
C LEU A 279 3.04 22.81 -11.30
N LYS A 280 2.14 22.26 -12.11
CA LYS A 280 2.02 22.63 -13.54
C LYS A 280 1.67 24.11 -13.71
N MET A 281 0.72 24.62 -12.92
CA MET A 281 0.35 26.04 -12.95
C MET A 281 1.53 26.95 -12.58
N GLU A 282 2.51 26.44 -11.85
CA GLU A 282 3.72 27.16 -11.44
C GLU A 282 4.93 26.94 -12.35
N GLY A 283 4.73 26.29 -13.50
CA GLY A 283 5.77 26.12 -14.52
C GLY A 283 6.65 24.88 -14.36
N TYR A 284 6.35 23.98 -13.42
CA TYR A 284 6.99 22.67 -13.38
C TYR A 284 6.48 21.77 -14.50
N THR A 285 7.37 21.02 -15.13
CA THR A 285 6.99 19.96 -16.07
C THR A 285 6.76 18.68 -15.29
N ILE A 286 5.60 18.05 -15.51
CA ILE A 286 5.19 16.82 -14.82
C ILE A 286 5.00 15.72 -15.86
N GLU A 287 5.85 14.69 -15.80
CA GLU A 287 5.81 13.55 -16.71
C GLU A 287 5.40 12.29 -15.93
N SER A 288 4.39 11.57 -16.42
CA SER A 288 4.01 10.29 -15.84
C SER A 288 5.07 9.25 -16.15
N VAL A 289 5.52 8.51 -15.14
CA VAL A 289 6.45 7.39 -15.32
C VAL A 289 5.63 6.09 -15.30
N SER A 290 5.79 5.26 -16.31
CA SER A 290 5.14 3.95 -16.36
C SER A 290 5.74 3.04 -15.30
N LEU A 291 4.90 2.45 -14.45
CA LEU A 291 5.34 1.55 -13.40
C LEU A 291 5.30 0.10 -13.88
N GLY A 292 6.40 -0.62 -13.65
CA GLY A 292 6.43 -2.08 -13.73
C GLY A 292 5.79 -2.76 -12.52
N LYS A 293 5.98 -4.08 -12.43
CA LYS A 293 5.56 -4.85 -11.27
C LYS A 293 6.33 -4.45 -10.00
N ARG A 294 5.69 -4.61 -8.84
CA ARG A 294 6.27 -4.38 -7.52
C ARG A 294 7.07 -5.61 -7.08
N HIS A 295 8.39 -5.54 -7.25
CA HIS A 295 9.29 -6.67 -6.96
C HIS A 295 10.48 -6.28 -6.10
N TYR A 296 10.77 -4.99 -5.99
CA TYR A 296 12.00 -4.51 -5.36
C TYR A 296 11.70 -4.15 -3.92
N PRO A 297 12.29 -4.83 -2.94
CA PRO A 297 12.02 -4.51 -1.55
C PRO A 297 12.43 -3.06 -1.25
N ILE A 298 11.67 -2.41 -0.37
CA ILE A 298 11.98 -1.05 0.08
C ILE A 298 13.36 -1.06 0.74
N GLU A 299 13.55 -1.93 1.73
CA GLU A 299 14.85 -2.23 2.31
C GLU A 299 15.66 -3.21 1.46
N GLY A 300 16.99 -3.10 1.47
CA GLY A 300 17.89 -3.93 0.67
C GLY A 300 18.28 -3.31 -0.68
N SER A 301 19.18 -3.96 -1.41
CA SER A 301 19.73 -3.42 -2.66
C SER A 301 18.83 -3.71 -3.87
N ILE A 302 19.02 -2.97 -4.97
CA ILE A 302 18.39 -3.31 -6.27
C ILE A 302 18.78 -4.73 -6.69
N GLU A 303 20.04 -5.11 -6.48
CA GLU A 303 20.55 -6.45 -6.75
C GLU A 303 19.79 -7.53 -5.95
N ASP A 304 19.48 -7.28 -4.69
CA ASP A 304 18.67 -8.21 -3.88
C ASP A 304 17.27 -8.36 -4.46
N GLY A 305 16.65 -7.26 -4.92
CA GLY A 305 15.38 -7.30 -5.65
C GLY A 305 15.45 -8.10 -6.95
N GLU A 306 16.53 -7.94 -7.72
CA GLU A 306 16.76 -8.74 -8.94
C GLU A 306 16.92 -10.23 -8.62
N LYS A 307 17.62 -10.58 -7.53
CA LYS A 307 17.74 -11.96 -7.04
C LYS A 307 16.40 -12.52 -6.59
N VAL A 308 15.57 -11.74 -5.90
CA VAL A 308 14.21 -12.14 -5.50
C VAL A 308 13.32 -12.38 -6.73
N ALA A 309 13.36 -11.49 -7.73
CA ALA A 309 12.63 -11.67 -8.98
C ALA A 309 13.10 -12.92 -9.75
N ALA A 310 14.42 -13.13 -9.83
CA ALA A 310 15.02 -14.33 -10.40
C ALA A 310 14.59 -15.59 -9.65
N PHE A 311 14.58 -15.54 -8.31
CA PHE A 311 14.13 -16.61 -7.44
C PHE A 311 12.69 -17.02 -7.76
N ARG A 312 11.75 -16.07 -7.89
CA ARG A 312 10.34 -16.37 -8.21
C ARG A 312 10.23 -17.11 -9.54
N LYS A 313 10.89 -16.59 -10.57
CA LYS A 313 10.87 -17.18 -11.92
C LYS A 313 11.47 -18.58 -11.94
N ILE A 314 12.62 -18.77 -11.28
CA ILE A 314 13.27 -20.08 -11.15
C ILE A 314 12.44 -21.04 -10.31
N TYR A 315 11.81 -20.57 -9.22
CA TYR A 315 10.97 -21.39 -8.37
C TYR A 315 9.77 -21.95 -9.16
N THR A 316 9.10 -21.11 -9.94
CA THR A 316 7.98 -21.49 -10.82
C THR A 316 8.42 -22.47 -11.90
N ALA A 317 9.62 -22.26 -12.47
CA ALA A 317 10.23 -23.19 -13.41
C ALA A 317 10.52 -24.56 -12.76
N LEU A 318 11.13 -24.59 -11.57
CA LEU A 318 11.39 -25.80 -10.80
C LEU A 318 10.10 -26.53 -10.40
N PHE A 319 9.04 -25.79 -10.08
CA PHE A 319 7.73 -26.37 -9.75
C PHE A 319 7.09 -27.04 -10.97
N SER A 320 7.13 -26.37 -12.12
CA SER A 320 6.62 -26.90 -13.39
C SER A 320 7.46 -28.07 -13.89
N ALA A 321 8.74 -28.07 -13.57
CA ALA A 321 9.64 -29.18 -13.82
C ALA A 321 9.34 -30.41 -12.97
N GLN A 322 8.43 -30.43 -11.98
CA GLN A 322 8.16 -31.59 -11.10
C GLN A 322 6.81 -32.28 -11.41
N THR A 323 6.71 -33.59 -11.14
CA THR A 323 5.45 -34.35 -11.25
C THR A 323 4.47 -34.03 -10.12
N SER A 324 3.16 -34.06 -10.42
CA SER A 324 2.04 -33.62 -9.59
C SER A 324 1.99 -34.23 -8.17
N PHE A 325 2.43 -35.48 -8.01
CA PHE A 325 2.36 -36.21 -6.75
C PHE A 325 3.14 -35.56 -5.58
N PHE A 326 4.17 -34.76 -5.87
CA PHE A 326 5.01 -34.08 -4.87
C PHE A 326 4.87 -32.55 -4.86
N LYS A 327 3.92 -31.98 -5.63
CA LYS A 327 3.66 -30.53 -5.64
C LYS A 327 3.12 -29.97 -4.31
N LYS A 328 2.81 -30.82 -3.32
CA LYS A 328 2.06 -30.49 -2.09
C LYS A 328 2.86 -30.07 -0.85
N ARG A 329 4.17 -29.81 -0.92
CA ARG A 329 4.93 -29.22 0.21
C ARG A 329 5.87 -28.12 -0.27
N GLY A 330 5.73 -26.91 0.26
CA GLY A 330 6.72 -25.86 0.03
C GLY A 330 6.22 -24.43 0.22
N PHE A 331 7.18 -23.51 0.25
CA PHE A 331 7.02 -22.07 0.04
C PHE A 331 6.38 -21.82 -1.33
N VAL A 332 5.20 -21.22 -1.46
CA VAL A 332 4.61 -20.98 -2.79
C VAL A 332 4.58 -19.47 -3.05
N PRO A 333 5.54 -18.94 -3.84
CA PRO A 333 5.34 -17.65 -4.47
C PRO A 333 4.34 -17.88 -5.61
N THR A 334 3.12 -17.41 -5.44
CA THR A 334 2.14 -17.31 -6.52
C THR A 334 2.36 -15.98 -7.25
N ASP A 335 1.77 -15.81 -8.44
CA ASP A 335 1.93 -14.57 -9.21
C ASP A 335 1.38 -13.35 -8.45
N ASP A 336 0.33 -13.56 -7.66
CA ASP A 336 -0.35 -12.58 -6.79
C ASP A 336 0.31 -12.40 -5.41
N ARG A 337 1.26 -13.28 -5.02
CA ARG A 337 1.97 -13.12 -3.75
C ARG A 337 3.37 -12.59 -3.97
N VAL A 338 3.58 -11.34 -3.59
CA VAL A 338 4.92 -10.76 -3.46
C VAL A 338 5.61 -11.36 -2.24
N VAL A 339 6.89 -11.69 -2.42
CA VAL A 339 7.72 -12.35 -1.41
C VAL A 339 8.97 -11.52 -1.18
N SER A 340 9.29 -11.25 0.08
CA SER A 340 10.50 -10.53 0.49
C SER A 340 11.73 -11.43 0.58
N LEU A 341 12.92 -10.82 0.51
CA LEU A 341 14.19 -11.54 0.77
C LEU A 341 14.20 -12.19 2.16
N GLN A 342 13.72 -11.46 3.18
CA GLN A 342 13.67 -11.95 4.56
C GLN A 342 12.78 -13.19 4.68
N GLU A 343 11.58 -13.20 4.07
CA GLU A 343 10.72 -14.38 4.07
C GLU A 343 11.38 -15.60 3.40
N ILE A 344 12.13 -15.38 2.31
CA ILE A 344 12.88 -16.46 1.65
C ILE A 344 13.94 -17.00 2.60
N GLN A 345 14.70 -16.12 3.26
CA GLN A 345 15.75 -16.50 4.21
C GLN A 345 15.20 -17.21 5.46
N ASP A 346 14.11 -16.70 6.04
CA ASP A 346 13.43 -17.30 7.20
C ASP A 346 12.87 -18.69 6.88
N TYR A 347 12.27 -18.84 5.69
CA TYR A 347 11.83 -20.14 5.23
C TYR A 347 13.01 -21.10 5.07
N MET A 348 14.13 -20.65 4.48
CA MET A 348 15.32 -21.46 4.29
C MET A 348 15.99 -21.85 5.62
N SER A 349 16.02 -20.98 6.62
CA SER A 349 16.63 -21.28 7.92
C SER A 349 15.94 -22.45 8.65
N THR A 350 14.63 -22.59 8.44
CA THR A 350 13.79 -23.62 9.09
C THR A 350 13.52 -24.84 8.20
N ASN A 351 13.68 -24.75 6.88
CA ASN A 351 13.29 -25.81 5.92
C ASN A 351 14.42 -26.24 4.98
N LYS A 352 15.25 -27.19 5.41
CA LYS A 352 16.38 -27.72 4.62
C LYS A 352 15.92 -28.57 3.41
N ASN A 353 16.78 -28.66 2.39
CA ASN A 353 16.58 -29.51 1.20
C ASN A 353 15.29 -29.23 0.42
N THR A 354 14.81 -27.99 0.42
CA THR A 354 13.58 -27.57 -0.26
C THR A 354 13.82 -27.03 -1.67
N ARG A 355 12.75 -26.92 -2.47
CA ARG A 355 12.80 -26.22 -3.76
C ARG A 355 13.23 -24.77 -3.60
N THR A 356 12.86 -24.13 -2.48
CA THR A 356 13.25 -22.76 -2.13
C THR A 356 14.77 -22.61 -2.10
N HIS A 357 15.48 -23.50 -1.40
CA HIS A 357 16.94 -23.46 -1.38
C HIS A 357 17.54 -23.54 -2.78
N LYS A 358 17.07 -24.48 -3.59
CA LYS A 358 17.62 -24.65 -4.94
C LYS A 358 17.30 -23.47 -5.85
N ALA A 359 16.10 -22.92 -5.74
CA ALA A 359 15.71 -21.72 -6.47
C ALA A 359 16.58 -20.53 -6.09
N TRP A 360 16.87 -20.37 -4.79
CA TRP A 360 17.71 -19.27 -4.29
C TRP A 360 19.16 -19.40 -4.73
N GLU A 361 19.77 -20.59 -4.59
CA GLU A 361 21.12 -20.88 -5.07
C GLU A 361 21.28 -20.53 -6.57
N LEU A 362 20.31 -20.94 -7.39
CA LEU A 362 20.32 -20.64 -8.82
C LEU A 362 20.07 -19.16 -9.10
N ALA A 363 19.25 -18.48 -8.30
CA ALA A 363 19.01 -17.04 -8.43
C ALA A 363 20.27 -16.24 -8.12
N GLU A 364 20.96 -16.53 -7.01
CA GLU A 364 22.23 -15.87 -6.66
C GLU A 364 23.27 -15.99 -7.77
N LYS A 365 23.33 -17.16 -8.42
CA LYS A 365 24.27 -17.42 -9.51
C LYS A 365 23.87 -16.80 -10.85
N HIS A 366 22.58 -16.75 -11.15
CA HIS A 366 22.11 -16.48 -12.52
C HIS A 366 21.17 -15.28 -12.67
N TYR A 367 20.90 -14.48 -11.62
CA TYR A 367 19.92 -13.38 -11.66
C TYR A 367 20.10 -12.40 -12.85
N LYS A 368 21.33 -12.19 -13.33
CA LYS A 368 21.63 -11.34 -14.49
C LYS A 368 21.23 -11.94 -15.85
N ASN A 369 20.98 -13.26 -15.93
CA ASN A 369 20.61 -13.96 -17.17
C ASN A 369 19.65 -15.13 -16.87
N ILE A 370 18.39 -14.78 -16.60
CA ILE A 370 17.29 -15.73 -16.39
C ILE A 370 16.55 -15.95 -17.71
N SER A 371 17.16 -16.74 -18.60
CA SER A 371 16.61 -17.10 -19.90
C SER A 371 16.84 -18.58 -20.21
N SER A 372 16.07 -19.15 -21.15
CA SER A 372 16.35 -20.51 -21.60
C SER A 372 17.67 -20.63 -22.38
N ALA A 373 18.24 -19.52 -22.85
CA ALA A 373 19.54 -19.50 -23.53
C ALA A 373 20.70 -19.73 -22.54
N ASN A 374 20.48 -19.45 -21.25
CA ASN A 374 21.40 -19.86 -20.19
C ASN A 374 21.32 -21.37 -19.99
N CYS A 375 22.11 -22.11 -20.78
CA CYS A 375 22.12 -23.57 -20.82
C CYS A 375 22.46 -24.19 -19.46
N GLU A 376 23.32 -23.54 -18.67
CA GLU A 376 23.67 -23.99 -17.33
C GLU A 376 22.45 -23.95 -16.40
N LEU A 377 21.77 -22.80 -16.32
CA LEU A 377 20.56 -22.63 -15.52
C LEU A 377 19.47 -23.62 -15.92
N LEU A 378 19.20 -23.72 -17.23
CA LEU A 378 18.16 -24.59 -17.77
C LEU A 378 18.44 -26.07 -17.46
N LYS A 379 19.70 -26.50 -17.61
CA LYS A 379 20.14 -27.85 -17.26
C LYS A 379 19.96 -28.12 -15.77
N SER A 380 20.36 -27.19 -14.90
CA SER A 380 20.19 -27.34 -13.44
C SER A 380 18.72 -27.45 -13.04
N ILE A 381 17.83 -26.62 -13.60
CA ILE A 381 16.38 -26.68 -13.31
C ILE A 381 15.79 -28.02 -13.75
N CYS A 382 16.11 -28.46 -14.98
CA CYS A 382 15.61 -29.73 -15.49
C CYS A 382 16.09 -30.90 -14.62
N GLN A 383 17.39 -30.98 -14.33
CA GLN A 383 17.98 -32.04 -13.51
C GLN A 383 17.32 -32.12 -12.13
N GLU A 384 17.15 -30.99 -11.46
CA GLU A 384 16.50 -30.93 -10.14
C GLU A 384 15.03 -31.40 -10.21
N GLY A 385 14.30 -30.94 -11.22
CA GLY A 385 12.91 -31.36 -11.44
C GLY A 385 12.80 -32.87 -11.64
N TYR A 386 13.67 -33.46 -12.46
CA TYR A 386 13.72 -34.91 -12.68
C TYR A 386 14.11 -35.68 -11.42
N ALA A 387 15.10 -35.22 -10.65
CA ALA A 387 15.56 -35.87 -9.44
C ALA A 387 14.48 -35.90 -8.34
N ARG A 388 13.67 -34.85 -8.25
CA ARG A 388 12.58 -34.73 -7.26
C ARG A 388 11.25 -35.34 -7.70
N SER A 389 11.18 -35.94 -8.88
CA SER A 389 9.99 -36.64 -9.34
C SER A 389 10.11 -38.13 -9.03
N SER A 390 9.12 -38.70 -8.33
CA SER A 390 9.07 -40.16 -8.21
C SER A 390 8.70 -40.78 -9.55
N SER A 391 9.35 -41.90 -9.87
CA SER A 391 8.78 -42.84 -10.82
C SER A 391 7.61 -43.53 -10.12
N PHE A 392 6.38 -43.06 -10.33
CA PHE A 392 5.21 -43.88 -10.03
C PHE A 392 5.33 -45.15 -10.89
N LEU A 393 5.68 -46.27 -10.26
CA LEU A 393 5.72 -47.62 -10.84
C LEU A 393 6.70 -47.87 -12.01
N GLY A 394 7.75 -47.07 -12.21
CA GLY A 394 8.79 -47.38 -13.22
C GLY A 394 8.29 -47.46 -14.67
N LEU A 395 7.05 -47.06 -14.95
CA LEU A 395 6.35 -47.27 -16.22
C LEU A 395 6.53 -46.13 -17.23
N PHE A 396 6.99 -44.95 -16.79
CA PHE A 396 7.33 -43.86 -17.69
C PHE A 396 8.85 -43.80 -17.85
N ARG A 397 9.32 -44.22 -19.03
CA ARG A 397 10.74 -44.12 -19.44
C ARG A 397 11.26 -42.73 -19.08
N ARG A 398 12.41 -42.70 -18.39
CA ARG A 398 13.32 -41.55 -18.41
C ARG A 398 13.67 -41.31 -19.88
N THR A 399 12.90 -40.50 -20.60
CA THR A 399 13.41 -39.83 -21.79
C THR A 399 14.54 -38.96 -21.28
N LYS A 400 15.76 -39.51 -21.34
CA LYS A 400 16.99 -38.75 -21.19
C LYS A 400 17.02 -37.78 -22.36
N ILE A 401 16.35 -36.64 -22.22
CA ILE A 401 16.72 -35.48 -23.02
C ILE A 401 18.20 -35.28 -22.73
N ASN A 402 19.02 -35.33 -23.78
CA ASN A 402 20.43 -35.09 -23.64
C ASN A 402 20.62 -33.60 -23.36
N LEU A 403 20.59 -33.23 -22.08
CA LEU A 403 20.74 -31.85 -21.62
C LEU A 403 22.11 -31.23 -21.99
N ASN A 404 23.00 -31.99 -22.63
CA ASN A 404 24.26 -31.49 -23.20
C ASN A 404 24.11 -30.98 -24.64
N ASP A 405 22.97 -31.23 -25.31
CA ASP A 405 22.70 -30.74 -26.66
C ASP A 405 21.74 -29.53 -26.60
N ALA A 406 22.30 -28.34 -26.80
CA ALA A 406 21.57 -27.07 -26.77
C ALA A 406 20.42 -27.03 -27.79
N GLN A 407 20.52 -27.75 -28.90
CA GLN A 407 19.51 -27.79 -29.95
C GLN A 407 18.29 -28.62 -29.52
N SER A 408 18.51 -29.81 -28.95
CA SER A 408 17.44 -30.65 -28.39
C SER A 408 16.63 -29.95 -27.28
N VAL A 409 17.27 -29.04 -26.55
CA VAL A 409 16.63 -28.23 -25.51
C VAL A 409 15.89 -27.05 -26.13
N ALA A 410 16.45 -26.39 -27.15
CA ALA A 410 15.84 -25.29 -27.89
C ALA A 410 14.61 -25.70 -28.74
N GLU A 411 14.46 -26.98 -29.04
CA GLU A 411 13.35 -27.52 -29.85
C GLU A 411 12.31 -28.30 -29.01
N ALA A 412 12.51 -28.42 -27.70
CA ALA A 412 11.59 -29.15 -26.82
C ALA A 412 10.18 -28.56 -26.86
N SER A 413 9.17 -29.39 -27.17
CA SER A 413 7.79 -28.91 -27.34
C SER A 413 7.20 -28.40 -26.02
N PRO A 414 6.28 -27.40 -26.05
CA PRO A 414 5.69 -26.80 -24.84
C PRO A 414 4.98 -27.80 -23.91
N GLU A 415 4.49 -28.91 -24.46
CA GLU A 415 3.81 -29.99 -23.75
C GLU A 415 4.78 -30.87 -22.94
N THR A 416 6.09 -30.73 -23.16
CA THR A 416 7.13 -31.41 -22.38
C THR A 416 7.52 -30.61 -21.13
N ARG A 417 8.06 -31.29 -20.11
CA ARG A 417 8.58 -30.63 -18.90
C ARG A 417 9.64 -29.59 -19.22
N THR A 418 10.54 -29.89 -20.15
CA THR A 418 11.60 -28.98 -20.60
C THR A 418 11.01 -27.79 -21.37
N GLY A 419 10.03 -28.00 -22.24
CA GLY A 419 9.33 -26.92 -22.93
C GLY A 419 8.59 -25.98 -21.98
N ALA A 420 7.90 -26.52 -20.97
CA ALA A 420 7.24 -25.72 -19.94
C ALA A 420 8.23 -24.86 -19.13
N VAL A 421 9.39 -25.41 -18.75
CA VAL A 421 10.46 -24.65 -18.08
C VAL A 421 10.96 -23.50 -18.97
N ARG A 422 11.16 -23.76 -20.27
CA ARG A 422 11.61 -22.73 -21.22
C ARG A 422 10.60 -21.61 -21.39
N ALA A 423 9.32 -21.96 -21.51
CA ALA A 423 8.24 -20.99 -21.61
C ALA A 423 8.24 -20.04 -20.39
N ILE A 424 8.46 -20.58 -19.19
CA ILE A 424 8.57 -19.78 -17.97
C ILE A 424 9.81 -18.88 -18.01
N LEU A 425 10.98 -19.42 -18.32
CA LEU A 425 12.23 -18.65 -18.34
C LEU A 425 12.24 -17.54 -19.41
N ASN A 426 11.57 -17.74 -20.54
CA ASN A 426 11.46 -16.73 -21.60
C ASN A 426 10.21 -15.85 -21.47
N GLY A 427 9.29 -16.22 -20.58
CA GLY A 427 8.10 -15.44 -20.28
C GLY A 427 8.42 -14.11 -19.60
N PRO A 428 7.40 -13.24 -19.42
CA PRO A 428 7.58 -11.96 -18.73
C PRO A 428 8.10 -12.16 -17.29
N PRO A 429 8.70 -11.12 -16.68
CA PRO A 429 9.04 -11.14 -15.26
C PRO A 429 7.81 -11.53 -14.41
N ILE A 430 8.03 -12.38 -13.40
CA ILE A 430 6.97 -12.92 -12.53
C ILE A 430 6.89 -12.12 -11.24
#